data_AF-A0A9D7DG38-F1
#
_entry.id   AF-A0A9D7DG38-F1
#
_cell.length_a   1.000
_cell.length_b   1.000
_cell.length_c   1.000
_cell.angle_alpha   90.00
_cell.angle_beta   90.00
_cell.angle_gamma   90.00
#
_symmetry.space_group_name_H-M   'P 1'
#
loop_
_entity.id
_entity.type
_entity.pdbx_description
1 polymer ?
#
loop_
_entity_poly.entity_id
_entity_poly.type
_entity_poly.pdbx_seq_one_letter_code
_entity_poly.pdbx_strand_id
1 'polypeptide(L)'
;MDQNGIDSILLARYVAGEANAMQRAQVEAWVRMDPLNAQELDRWQRVWSISVAGYVARSAEERAWAQGAEAERRARALGAQAEANVRLVEDRAWAKVQQRIAEVEGTGRVIPFKRAFRWVAAAAMLAGVVFAARWWFAEDAQHFASSTAFTKELLADGSKLELSPGSELSAFVWATSGK
;
A
#
# COMPACT_ATOMS: atom_id res chain seq x y z
N MET A 1 -32.36 5.82 -50.80
CA MET A 1 -32.85 4.45 -50.55
C MET A 1 -31.67 3.55 -50.77
N ASP A 2 -31.27 2.84 -49.72
CA ASP A 2 -30.09 1.98 -49.76
C ASP A 2 -30.44 0.68 -50.47
N GLN A 3 -29.44 -0.10 -50.85
CA GLN A 3 -29.61 -1.30 -51.70
C GLN A 3 -30.58 -2.36 -51.12
N ASN A 4 -30.92 -2.29 -49.83
CA ASN A 4 -31.78 -3.24 -49.10
C ASN A 4 -33.18 -2.70 -48.75
N GLY A 5 -33.58 -1.52 -49.26
CA GLY A 5 -34.95 -0.98 -49.09
C GLY A 5 -35.26 -0.34 -47.73
N ILE A 6 -34.31 -0.29 -46.78
CA ILE A 6 -34.39 0.50 -45.54
C ILE A 6 -33.18 1.44 -45.44
N ASP A 7 -33.35 2.57 -44.76
CA ASP A 7 -32.28 3.55 -44.53
C ASP A 7 -31.29 3.03 -43.46
N SER A 8 -30.00 2.99 -43.77
CA SER A 8 -28.93 2.55 -42.87
C SER A 8 -28.80 3.44 -41.64
N ILE A 9 -29.11 4.74 -41.76
CA ILE A 9 -29.16 5.67 -40.62
C ILE A 9 -30.30 5.27 -39.67
N LEU A 10 -31.43 4.82 -40.21
CA LEU A 10 -32.54 4.33 -39.39
C LEU A 10 -32.14 3.04 -38.64
N LEU A 11 -31.44 2.11 -39.30
CA LEU A 11 -30.90 0.91 -38.64
C LEU A 11 -29.88 1.27 -37.56
N ALA A 12 -28.95 2.20 -37.83
CA ALA A 12 -27.97 2.67 -36.86
C ALA A 12 -28.64 3.28 -35.61
N ARG A 13 -29.64 4.14 -35.80
CA ARG A 13 -30.42 4.72 -34.69
C ARG A 13 -31.21 3.65 -33.93
N TYR A 14 -31.74 2.65 -34.63
CA TYR A 14 -32.45 1.55 -34.01
C TYR A 14 -31.54 0.71 -33.09
N VAL A 15 -30.36 0.29 -33.58
CA VAL A 15 -29.41 -0.48 -32.75
C VAL A 15 -28.79 0.34 -31.62
N ALA A 16 -28.64 1.66 -31.81
CA ALA A 16 -28.22 2.57 -30.75
C ALA A 16 -29.33 2.86 -29.70
N GLY A 17 -30.58 2.43 -29.95
CA GLY A 17 -31.72 2.72 -29.07
C GLY A 17 -32.28 4.14 -29.20
N GLU A 18 -31.82 4.90 -30.19
CA GLU A 18 -32.22 6.30 -30.46
C GLU A 18 -33.41 6.41 -31.42
N ALA A 19 -33.89 5.30 -31.98
CA ALA A 19 -35.08 5.26 -32.81
C ALA A 19 -36.34 5.52 -31.96
N ASN A 20 -37.18 6.44 -32.43
CA ASN A 20 -38.48 6.70 -31.82
C ASN A 20 -39.49 5.55 -32.10
N ALA A 21 -40.68 5.62 -31.51
CA ALA A 21 -41.67 4.54 -31.62
C ALA A 21 -42.09 4.23 -33.08
N MET A 22 -42.28 5.26 -33.91
CA MET A 22 -42.64 5.09 -35.33
C MET A 22 -41.49 4.47 -36.13
N GLN A 23 -40.26 4.93 -35.89
CA GLN A 23 -39.04 4.42 -36.49
C GLN A 23 -38.79 2.95 -36.12
N ARG A 24 -39.03 2.57 -34.86
CA ARG A 24 -38.95 1.16 -34.43
C ARG A 24 -39.97 0.29 -35.14
N ALA A 25 -41.23 0.73 -35.20
CA ALA A 25 -42.27 0.00 -35.92
C ALA A 25 -41.94 -0.18 -37.41
N GLN A 26 -41.29 0.81 -38.04
CA GLN A 26 -40.83 0.72 -39.42
C GLN A 26 -39.74 -0.35 -39.59
N VAL A 27 -38.74 -0.40 -38.71
CA VAL A 27 -37.70 -1.43 -38.74
C VAL A 27 -38.30 -2.82 -38.48
N GLU A 28 -39.20 -2.96 -37.50
CA GLU A 28 -39.86 -4.22 -37.17
C GLU A 28 -40.78 -4.73 -38.30
N ALA A 29 -41.45 -3.82 -39.01
CA ALA A 29 -42.22 -4.17 -40.20
C ALA A 29 -41.30 -4.67 -41.33
N TRP A 30 -40.19 -3.97 -41.57
CA TRP A 30 -39.19 -4.37 -42.56
C TRP A 30 -38.56 -5.74 -42.25
N VAL A 31 -38.24 -6.02 -40.98
CA VAL A 31 -37.74 -7.33 -40.54
C VAL A 31 -38.74 -8.46 -40.81
N ARG A 32 -40.04 -8.20 -40.66
CA ARG A 32 -41.10 -9.21 -40.91
C ARG A 32 -41.35 -9.51 -42.39
N MET A 33 -40.94 -8.61 -43.29
CA MET A 33 -41.16 -8.78 -44.73
C MET A 33 -40.27 -9.87 -45.36
N ASP A 34 -39.04 -10.05 -44.87
CA ASP A 34 -38.07 -10.97 -45.45
C ASP A 34 -37.10 -11.50 -44.36
N PRO A 35 -36.90 -12.83 -44.23
CA PRO A 35 -35.86 -13.39 -43.35
C PRO A 35 -34.45 -12.83 -43.56
N LEU A 36 -34.09 -12.38 -44.77
CA LEU A 36 -32.80 -11.73 -45.03
C LEU A 36 -32.64 -10.40 -44.29
N ASN A 37 -33.74 -9.66 -44.08
CA ASN A 37 -33.74 -8.41 -43.32
C ASN A 37 -33.44 -8.66 -41.84
N ALA A 38 -33.98 -9.76 -41.28
CA ALA A 38 -33.67 -10.18 -39.92
C ALA A 38 -32.17 -10.50 -39.75
N GLN A 39 -31.57 -11.18 -40.72
CA GLN A 39 -30.12 -11.46 -40.71
C GLN A 39 -29.28 -10.20 -40.80
N GLU A 40 -29.69 -9.23 -41.61
CA GLU A 40 -28.99 -7.96 -41.74
C GLU A 40 -29.05 -7.17 -40.42
N LEU A 41 -30.22 -7.04 -39.78
CA LEU A 41 -30.34 -6.41 -38.46
C LEU A 41 -29.43 -7.09 -37.42
N ASP A 42 -29.36 -8.41 -37.42
CA ASP A 42 -28.48 -9.18 -36.52
C ASP A 42 -26.99 -8.89 -36.78
N ARG A 43 -26.56 -8.68 -38.04
CA ARG A 43 -25.20 -8.19 -38.34
C ARG A 43 -24.94 -6.81 -37.74
N TRP A 44 -25.87 -5.87 -37.92
CA TRP A 44 -25.76 -4.53 -37.34
C TRP A 44 -25.67 -4.57 -35.82
N GLN A 45 -26.50 -5.38 -35.16
CA GLN A 45 -26.47 -5.59 -33.71
C GLN A 45 -25.13 -6.16 -33.25
N ARG A 46 -24.56 -7.14 -33.97
CA ARG A 46 -23.22 -7.67 -33.67
C ARG A 46 -22.14 -6.60 -33.77
N VAL A 47 -22.08 -5.86 -34.88
CA VAL A 47 -21.07 -4.79 -35.07
C VAL A 47 -21.19 -3.75 -33.95
N TRP A 48 -22.41 -3.33 -33.64
CA TRP A 48 -22.68 -2.38 -32.56
C TRP A 48 -22.24 -2.91 -31.19
N SER A 49 -22.54 -4.18 -30.88
CA SER A 49 -22.18 -4.79 -29.60
C SER A 49 -20.68 -4.81 -29.33
N ILE A 50 -19.87 -5.01 -30.37
CA ILE A 50 -18.40 -4.97 -30.28
C ILE A 50 -17.93 -3.56 -29.90
N SER A 51 -18.50 -2.52 -30.52
CA SER A 51 -18.16 -1.13 -30.21
C SER A 51 -18.54 -0.76 -28.77
N VAL A 52 -19.73 -1.17 -28.31
CA VAL A 52 -20.20 -0.92 -26.94
C VAL A 52 -19.30 -1.64 -25.92
N ALA A 53 -18.94 -2.90 -26.17
CA ALA A 53 -18.05 -3.66 -25.28
C ALA A 53 -16.69 -2.96 -25.10
N GLY A 54 -16.10 -2.45 -26.19
CA GLY A 54 -14.84 -1.71 -26.13
C GLY A 54 -14.95 -0.40 -25.33
N TYR A 55 -16.05 0.35 -25.51
CA TYR A 55 -16.29 1.58 -24.74
C TYR A 55 -16.48 1.30 -23.25
N VAL A 56 -17.29 0.29 -22.90
CA VAL A 56 -17.54 -0.11 -21.51
C VAL A 56 -16.24 -0.52 -20.83
N ALA A 57 -15.40 -1.34 -21.49
CA ALA A 57 -14.12 -1.76 -20.95
C ALA A 57 -13.20 -0.56 -20.67
N ARG A 58 -13.07 0.37 -21.61
CA ARG A 58 -12.25 1.58 -21.44
C ARG A 58 -12.75 2.46 -20.29
N SER A 59 -14.07 2.68 -20.21
CA SER A 59 -14.67 3.47 -19.14
C SER A 59 -14.54 2.80 -17.76
N ALA A 60 -14.48 1.47 -17.71
CA ALA A 60 -14.23 0.73 -16.47
C ALA A 60 -12.78 0.87 -16.03
N GLU A 61 -11.84 0.79 -16.96
CA GLU A 61 -10.43 1.05 -16.73
C GLU A 61 -10.20 2.47 -16.18
N GLU A 62 -10.73 3.50 -16.86
CA GLU A 62 -10.62 4.90 -16.40
C GLU A 62 -11.15 5.10 -14.98
N ARG A 63 -12.29 4.47 -14.64
CA ARG A 63 -12.85 4.50 -13.28
C ARG A 63 -11.95 3.79 -12.27
N ALA A 64 -11.35 2.66 -12.63
CA ALA A 64 -10.44 1.94 -11.76
C ALA A 64 -9.18 2.77 -11.45
N TRP A 65 -8.60 3.43 -12.47
CA TRP A 65 -7.48 4.35 -12.30
C TRP A 65 -7.84 5.54 -11.39
N ALA A 66 -9.02 6.14 -11.59
CA ALA A 66 -9.50 7.24 -10.74
C ALA A 66 -9.68 6.81 -9.28
N GLN A 67 -10.28 5.64 -9.04
CA GLN A 67 -10.45 5.08 -7.70
C GLN A 67 -9.11 4.77 -7.02
N GLY A 68 -8.14 4.22 -7.75
CA GLY A 68 -6.78 3.98 -7.24
C GLY A 68 -6.09 5.27 -6.78
N ALA A 69 -6.18 6.34 -7.59
CA ALA A 69 -5.61 7.64 -7.25
C ALA A 69 -6.27 8.27 -6.02
N GLU A 70 -7.59 8.12 -5.85
CA GLU A 70 -8.29 8.55 -4.64
C GLU A 70 -7.90 7.74 -3.40
N ALA A 71 -7.79 6.41 -3.54
CA ALA A 71 -7.36 5.53 -2.46
C ALA A 71 -5.95 5.91 -1.97
N GLU A 72 -5.02 6.19 -2.88
CA GLU A 72 -3.67 6.62 -2.53
C GLU A 72 -3.67 7.99 -1.83
N ARG A 73 -4.42 8.97 -2.35
CA ARG A 73 -4.58 10.28 -1.69
C ARG A 73 -5.12 10.14 -0.27
N ARG A 74 -6.11 9.26 -0.07
CA ARG A 74 -6.68 8.97 1.24
C ARG A 74 -5.67 8.29 2.16
N ALA A 75 -4.90 7.33 1.66
CA ALA A 75 -3.87 6.67 2.45
C ALA A 75 -2.79 7.65 2.93
N ARG A 76 -2.32 8.55 2.04
CA ARG A 76 -1.38 9.61 2.40
C ARG A 76 -1.96 10.58 3.43
N ALA A 77 -3.22 10.98 3.28
CA ALA A 77 -3.88 11.87 4.24
C ALA A 77 -4.01 11.22 5.63
N LEU A 78 -4.38 9.94 5.69
CA LEU A 78 -4.44 9.18 6.94
C LEU A 78 -3.05 9.02 7.57
N GLY A 79 -2.01 8.78 6.76
CA GLY A 79 -0.62 8.74 7.23
C GLY A 79 -0.19 10.06 7.86
N ALA A 80 -0.40 11.18 7.16
CA ALA A 80 -0.09 12.52 7.67
C ALA A 80 -0.86 12.84 8.97
N GLN A 81 -2.13 12.43 9.05
CA GLN A 81 -2.93 12.61 10.26
C GLN A 81 -2.40 11.75 11.43
N ALA A 82 -1.97 10.52 11.16
CA ALA A 82 -1.38 9.65 12.18
C ALA A 82 -0.07 10.25 12.72
N GLU A 83 0.81 10.75 11.86
CA GLU A 83 2.04 11.44 12.26
C GLU A 83 1.75 12.68 13.12
N ALA A 84 0.77 13.49 12.73
CA ALA A 84 0.36 14.66 13.51
C ALA A 84 -0.16 14.26 14.92
N ASN A 85 -0.92 13.17 15.00
CA ASN A 85 -1.42 12.65 16.28
C ASN A 85 -0.27 12.14 17.17
N VAL A 86 0.71 11.44 16.61
CA VAL A 86 1.90 10.96 17.35
C VAL A 86 2.65 12.15 17.94
N ARG A 87 2.91 13.18 17.13
CA ARG A 87 3.61 14.39 17.57
C ARG A 87 2.88 15.10 18.72
N LEU A 88 1.55 15.23 18.62
CA LEU A 88 0.74 15.81 19.68
C LEU A 88 0.81 15.00 20.99
N VAL A 89 0.83 13.67 20.90
CA VAL A 89 0.97 12.80 22.08
C VAL A 89 2.37 12.95 22.69
N GLU A 90 3.40 13.02 21.87
CA GLU A 90 4.78 13.26 22.30
C GLU A 90 4.91 14.60 23.05
N ASP A 91 4.39 15.68 22.46
CA ASP A 91 4.39 17.01 23.08
C ASP A 91 3.69 17.00 24.45
N ARG A 92 2.55 16.32 24.56
CA ARG A 92 1.81 16.17 25.82
C ARG A 92 2.57 15.32 26.84
N ALA A 93 3.24 14.25 26.39
CA ALA A 93 4.04 13.41 27.27
C ALA A 93 5.22 14.20 27.84
N TRP A 94 5.91 14.99 27.01
CA TRP A 94 7.01 15.82 27.46
C TRP A 94 6.57 16.95 28.39
N ALA A 95 5.46 17.61 28.09
CA ALA A 95 4.88 18.61 28.98
C ALA A 95 4.60 18.03 30.38
N LYS A 96 4.12 16.79 30.46
CA LYS A 96 3.89 16.10 31.73
C LYS A 96 5.18 15.80 32.49
N VAL A 97 6.25 15.43 31.77
CA VAL A 97 7.58 15.22 32.38
C VAL A 97 8.13 16.53 32.93
N GLN A 98 8.08 17.61 32.14
CA GLN A 98 8.51 18.94 32.58
C GLN A 98 7.73 19.42 33.81
N GLN A 99 6.41 19.21 33.83
CA GLN A 99 5.59 19.54 34.99
C GLN A 99 6.07 18.80 36.24
N ARG A 100 6.38 17.50 36.14
CA ARG A 100 6.90 16.72 37.28
C ARG A 100 8.28 17.17 37.74
N ILE A 101 9.16 17.58 36.82
CA ILE A 101 10.48 18.12 37.18
C ILE A 101 10.30 19.44 37.95
N ALA A 102 9.46 20.34 37.45
CA ALA A 102 9.18 21.63 38.11
C ALA A 102 8.57 21.45 39.51
N GLU A 103 7.68 20.47 39.69
CA GLU A 103 7.12 20.12 41.02
C GLU A 103 8.21 19.64 42.00
N VAL A 104 9.25 18.96 41.52
CA VAL A 104 10.34 18.42 42.35
C VAL A 104 11.46 19.44 42.61
N GLU A 105 11.72 20.37 41.67
CA GLU A 105 12.78 21.38 41.80
C GLU A 105 12.62 22.33 43.00
N GLY A 106 11.40 22.45 43.57
CA GLY A 106 11.16 23.19 44.81
C GLY A 106 11.37 22.41 46.12
N THR A 107 11.57 21.09 46.06
CA THR A 107 11.64 20.20 47.24
C THR A 107 13.01 19.52 47.42
N GLY A 108 14.01 19.92 46.63
CA GLY A 108 15.35 19.35 46.64
C GLY A 108 16.09 19.52 47.97
N ARG A 109 15.94 18.55 48.88
CA ARG A 109 16.82 18.41 50.05
C ARG A 109 18.19 17.97 49.57
N VAL A 110 19.15 18.89 49.52
CA VAL A 110 20.55 18.59 49.20
C VAL A 110 21.10 17.63 50.26
N ILE A 111 21.28 16.36 49.91
CA ILE A 111 21.97 15.37 50.74
C ILE A 111 23.46 15.48 50.42
N PRO A 112 24.31 16.00 51.32
CA PRO A 112 25.74 16.07 51.05
C PRO A 112 26.33 14.67 50.99
N PHE A 113 26.89 14.30 49.84
CA PHE A 113 27.63 13.05 49.65
C PHE A 113 28.95 13.07 50.44
N LYS A 114 28.89 12.74 51.73
CA LYS A 114 30.08 12.49 52.53
C LYS A 114 30.42 10.99 52.53
N ARG A 115 31.55 10.67 51.90
CA ARG A 115 32.51 9.61 52.30
C ARG A 115 32.25 8.13 51.96
N ALA A 116 31.31 7.78 51.08
CA ALA A 116 31.10 6.37 50.65
C ALA A 116 31.74 5.99 49.29
N PHE A 117 32.40 6.91 48.59
CA PHE A 117 32.84 6.73 47.19
C PHE A 117 34.06 5.83 46.95
N ARG A 118 34.75 5.35 47.99
CA ARG A 118 36.03 4.63 47.81
C ARG A 118 35.89 3.26 47.14
N TRP A 119 34.72 2.62 47.26
CA TRP A 119 34.46 1.30 46.68
C TRP A 119 33.78 1.36 45.30
N VAL A 120 33.22 2.51 44.92
CA VAL A 120 32.47 2.66 43.66
C VAL A 120 33.41 2.59 42.45
N ALA A 121 34.62 3.14 42.55
CA ALA A 121 35.61 3.05 41.48
C ALA A 121 36.02 1.59 41.20
N ALA A 122 36.21 0.78 42.25
CA ALA A 122 36.53 -0.64 42.11
C ALA A 122 35.35 -1.42 41.49
N ALA A 123 34.12 -1.14 41.92
CA ALA A 123 32.94 -1.77 41.34
C ALA A 123 32.73 -1.39 39.86
N ALA A 124 32.99 -0.14 39.49
CA ALA A 124 32.90 0.32 38.10
C ALA A 124 33.96 -0.35 37.20
N MET A 125 35.19 -0.51 37.70
CA MET A 125 36.23 -1.25 36.95
C MET A 125 35.88 -2.73 36.78
N LEU A 126 35.37 -3.38 37.82
CA LEU A 126 34.92 -4.78 37.73
C LEU A 126 33.75 -4.94 36.76
N ALA A 127 32.75 -4.05 36.83
CA ALA A 127 31.62 -4.07 35.91
C ALA A 127 32.06 -3.84 34.45
N GLY A 128 33.00 -2.92 34.21
CA GLY A 128 33.55 -2.66 32.88
C GLY A 128 34.30 -3.87 32.31
N VAL A 129 35.13 -4.54 33.11
CA VAL A 129 35.86 -5.75 32.69
C VAL A 129 34.90 -6.90 32.38
N VAL A 130 33.90 -7.14 33.22
CA VAL A 130 32.90 -8.18 33.01
C VAL A 130 32.09 -7.92 31.74
N PHE A 131 31.72 -6.65 31.48
CA PHE A 131 30.98 -6.27 30.29
C PHE A 131 31.82 -6.44 29.02
N ALA A 132 33.08 -6.01 29.04
CA ALA A 132 34.00 -6.17 27.91
C ALA A 132 34.27 -7.65 27.60
N ALA A 133 34.46 -8.49 28.63
CA ALA A 133 34.62 -9.92 28.46
C ALA A 133 33.35 -10.55 27.86
N ARG A 134 32.17 -10.19 28.37
CA ARG A 134 30.90 -10.69 27.84
C ARG A 134 30.68 -10.31 26.36
N TRP A 135 31.14 -9.12 25.95
CA TRP A 135 31.07 -8.70 24.55
C TRP A 135 32.04 -9.48 23.66
N TRP A 136 33.26 -9.74 24.14
CA TRP A 136 34.28 -10.44 23.35
C TRP A 136 33.99 -11.93 23.16
N PHE A 137 33.31 -12.56 24.12
CA PHE A 137 32.94 -13.98 24.07
C PHE A 137 31.52 -14.24 23.55
N ALA A 138 30.79 -13.19 23.15
CA ALA A 138 29.50 -13.33 22.47
C ALA A 138 29.72 -13.50 20.95
N GLU A 139 30.37 -14.60 20.55
CA GLU A 139 30.27 -15.09 19.17
C GLU A 139 28.98 -15.90 19.06
N ASP A 140 27.88 -15.23 18.70
CA ASP A 140 26.68 -15.93 18.23
C ASP A 140 26.91 -16.34 16.77
N ALA A 141 27.45 -17.54 16.57
CA ALA A 141 27.28 -18.28 15.32
C ALA A 141 25.81 -18.65 15.17
N GLN A 142 25.01 -17.76 14.60
CA GLN A 142 23.62 -18.08 14.27
C GLN A 142 23.58 -18.96 13.02
N HIS A 143 23.63 -20.28 13.25
CA HIS A 143 23.23 -21.26 12.26
C HIS A 143 21.70 -21.23 12.11
N PHE A 144 21.20 -20.59 11.05
CA PHE A 144 19.80 -20.66 10.66
C PHE A 144 19.57 -21.82 9.70
N ALA A 145 19.12 -22.96 10.21
CA ALA A 145 18.52 -24.01 9.38
C ALA A 145 17.01 -23.74 9.26
N SER A 146 16.58 -23.07 8.19
CA SER A 146 15.16 -22.90 7.89
C SER A 146 14.62 -24.16 7.22
N SER A 147 13.90 -24.96 7.99
CA SER A 147 13.05 -26.03 7.48
C SER A 147 11.59 -25.59 7.63
N THR A 148 11.02 -25.07 6.53
CA THR A 148 9.59 -25.04 6.19
C THR A 148 8.67 -23.89 6.66
N ALA A 149 9.15 -22.68 6.94
CA ALA A 149 8.26 -21.51 7.07
C ALA A 149 8.86 -20.18 6.56
N PHE A 150 8.02 -19.37 5.91
CA PHE A 150 8.37 -18.01 5.46
C PHE A 150 8.82 -17.18 6.67
N THR A 151 10.07 -16.72 6.62
CA THR A 151 10.66 -15.91 7.69
C THR A 151 10.87 -14.50 7.17
N LYS A 152 10.29 -13.52 7.88
CA LYS A 152 10.53 -12.09 7.63
C LYS A 152 11.54 -11.63 8.65
N GLU A 153 12.73 -11.25 8.19
CA GLU A 153 13.81 -10.83 9.06
C GLU A 153 14.26 -9.42 8.69
N LEU A 154 14.57 -8.63 9.73
CA LEU A 154 15.13 -7.30 9.60
C LEU A 154 16.65 -7.42 9.78
N LEU A 155 17.41 -6.99 8.78
CA LEU A 155 18.88 -6.99 8.86
C LEU A 155 19.35 -5.84 9.76
N ALA A 156 20.59 -5.95 10.24
CA ALA A 156 21.24 -4.95 11.09
C ALA A 156 21.36 -3.55 10.44
N ASP A 157 21.25 -3.47 9.11
CA ASP A 157 21.23 -2.22 8.34
C ASP A 157 19.82 -1.62 8.15
N GLY A 158 18.79 -2.27 8.71
CA GLY A 158 17.38 -1.86 8.60
C GLY A 158 16.69 -2.31 7.31
N SER A 159 17.37 -3.05 6.43
CA SER A 159 16.75 -3.63 5.24
C SER A 159 15.87 -4.82 5.61
N LYS A 160 14.77 -5.01 4.87
CA LYS A 160 13.78 -6.06 5.12
C LYS A 160 13.94 -7.18 4.11
N LEU A 161 14.18 -8.39 4.60
CA LEU A 161 14.35 -9.57 3.75
C LEU A 161 13.16 -10.52 3.95
N GLU A 162 12.55 -10.92 2.83
CA GLU A 162 11.54 -11.97 2.79
C GLU A 162 12.13 -13.17 2.04
N LEU A 163 12.40 -14.26 2.76
CA LEU A 163 12.96 -15.48 2.18
C LEU A 163 11.84 -16.47 1.87
N SER A 164 11.81 -16.94 0.62
CA SER A 164 10.93 -18.01 0.16
C SER A 164 11.40 -19.38 0.67
N PRO A 165 10.49 -20.34 0.94
CA PRO A 165 10.84 -21.68 1.39
C PRO A 165 11.84 -22.36 0.43
N GLY A 166 12.97 -22.82 0.96
CA GLY A 166 14.01 -23.50 0.19
C GLY A 166 15.01 -22.58 -0.54
N SER A 167 14.97 -21.27 -0.29
CA SER A 167 15.99 -20.33 -0.80
C SER A 167 17.05 -20.03 0.25
N GLU A 168 18.31 -20.06 -0.15
CA GLU A 168 19.47 -19.72 0.68
C GLU A 168 20.09 -18.42 0.16
N LEU A 169 20.37 -17.46 1.06
CA LEU A 169 21.00 -16.19 0.71
C LEU A 169 22.13 -15.90 1.70
N SER A 170 23.34 -15.75 1.15
CA SER A 170 24.53 -15.35 1.92
C SER A 170 24.83 -13.88 1.64
N ALA A 171 24.60 -13.03 2.64
CA ALA A 171 24.98 -11.62 2.59
C ALA A 171 26.15 -11.37 3.54
N PHE A 172 27.16 -10.64 3.05
CA PHE A 172 28.29 -10.18 3.86
C PHE A 172 28.20 -8.66 3.97
N VAL A 173 28.05 -8.16 5.18
CA VAL A 173 28.12 -6.72 5.45
C VAL A 173 29.60 -6.35 5.63
N TRP A 174 30.17 -5.67 4.65
CA TRP A 174 31.50 -5.07 4.79
C TRP A 174 31.35 -3.69 5.43
N ALA A 175 32.03 -3.47 6.56
CA ALA A 175 32.10 -2.15 7.20
C ALA A 175 33.04 -1.23 6.39
N THR A 176 32.52 -0.19 5.75
CA THR A 176 33.36 0.82 5.09
C THR A 176 34.09 1.64 6.15
N SER A 177 35.35 1.29 6.41
CA SER A 177 36.28 2.11 7.21
C SER A 177 36.54 3.43 6.48
N GLY A 178 35.90 4.50 6.94
CA GLY A 178 36.23 5.87 6.52
C GLY A 178 37.63 6.26 6.99
N LYS A 179 38.41 6.85 6.08
CA LYS A 179 39.62 7.61 6.39
C LYS A 179 39.28 9.08 6.54
#